data_AF-A0A3D3ZLF5-F1
#
_entry.id   AF-A0A3D3ZLF5-F1
#
_cell.length_a   1.000
_cell.length_b   1.000
_cell.length_c   1.000
_cell.angle_alpha   90.00
_cell.angle_beta   90.00
_cell.angle_gamma   90.00
#
_symmetry.space_group_name_H-M   'P 1'
#
loop_
_entity.id
_entity.type
_entity.pdbx_description
1 polymer ?
#
loop_
_entity_poly.entity_id
_entity_poly.type
_entity_poly.pdbx_seq_one_letter_code
_entity_poly.pdbx_strand_id
1 'polypeptide(L)'
;MRDAGGTTMSLGMIQGLNELRRWNIPNAINRMILLTDGVTYGDSERCRQLARDARAAGISIYPLGIGQDWDESLLDTIGEMSGGMPAEFIRNPADAMTVFEQQFQSAVAVAVRNTTLTLRLPEGVKPKKAVKVLPIISDFGQSVLSDRQVIIQLGDLEKDSAQSVLVELMIDPRPAGLFRIAQAELSYDVPIANLIGERVRDDIKVTFTTNANEAAQVNPLVMNFA
;
A
#
# COMPACT_ATOMS: atom_id res chain seq x y z
N MET A 1 29.83 0.41 -28.96
CA MET A 1 29.72 1.33 -27.82
C MET A 1 30.22 0.58 -26.60
N ARG A 2 31.06 1.20 -25.77
CA ARG A 2 31.53 0.60 -24.52
C ARG A 2 30.57 1.07 -23.43
N ASP A 3 29.80 0.15 -22.86
CA ASP A 3 29.06 0.41 -21.64
C ASP A 3 30.07 0.65 -20.52
N ALA A 4 30.23 1.91 -20.13
CA ALA A 4 30.74 2.26 -18.82
C ALA A 4 29.57 2.12 -17.82
N GLY A 5 28.94 0.94 -17.80
CA GLY A 5 27.54 0.80 -17.42
C GLY A 5 27.38 0.28 -16.01
N GLY A 6 27.42 1.18 -15.03
CA GLY A 6 26.75 0.95 -13.75
C GLY A 6 25.41 1.66 -13.75
N THR A 7 24.38 1.07 -13.13
CA THR A 7 23.09 1.75 -12.93
C THR A 7 23.19 2.66 -11.72
N THR A 8 22.77 3.92 -11.88
CA THR A 8 22.55 4.87 -10.78
C THR A 8 21.08 5.29 -10.82
N MET A 9 20.23 4.45 -10.24
CA MET A 9 18.78 4.57 -10.26
C MET A 9 18.30 5.90 -9.70
N SER A 10 18.97 6.42 -8.67
CA SER A 10 18.61 7.69 -8.04
C SER A 10 18.66 8.87 -9.01
N LEU A 11 19.58 8.87 -9.99
CA LEU A 11 19.66 9.94 -10.98
C LEU A 11 18.44 9.90 -11.92
N GLY A 12 18.04 8.70 -12.36
CA GLY A 12 16.83 8.52 -13.16
C GLY A 12 15.57 8.95 -12.41
N MET A 13 15.45 8.54 -11.14
CA MET A 13 14.36 8.97 -10.26
C MET A 13 14.33 10.49 -10.08
N ILE A 14 15.46 11.15 -9.88
CA ILE A 14 15.53 12.62 -9.76
C ILE A 14 14.97 13.30 -11.01
N GLN A 15 15.39 12.87 -12.20
CA GLN A 15 14.92 13.46 -13.45
C GLN A 15 13.42 13.26 -13.64
N GLY A 16 12.92 12.03 -13.46
CA GLY A 16 11.49 11.75 -13.59
C GLY A 16 10.63 12.52 -12.57
N LEU A 17 11.10 12.63 -11.31
CA LEU A 17 10.38 13.37 -10.28
C LEU A 17 10.37 14.87 -10.58
N ASN A 18 11.45 15.41 -11.14
CA ASN A 18 11.49 16.82 -11.54
C ASN A 18 10.51 17.12 -12.67
N GLU A 19 10.37 16.25 -13.67
CA GLU A 19 9.38 16.42 -14.73
C GLU A 19 7.94 16.33 -14.19
N LEU A 20 7.64 15.36 -13.33
CA LEU A 20 6.31 15.24 -12.71
C LEU A 20 5.98 16.46 -11.83
N ARG A 21 6.95 17.01 -11.10
CA ARG A 21 6.77 18.23 -10.31
C ARG A 21 6.57 19.47 -11.18
N ARG A 22 7.29 19.57 -12.29
CA ARG A 22 7.17 20.70 -13.23
C ARG A 22 5.77 20.80 -13.82
N TRP A 23 5.18 19.65 -14.12
CA TRP A 23 3.85 19.56 -14.71
C TRP A 23 2.81 19.11 -13.68
N ASN A 24 2.94 19.50 -12.40
CA ASN A 24 2.01 19.10 -11.36
C ASN A 24 0.58 19.61 -11.66
N ILE A 25 -0.20 18.78 -12.35
CA ILE A 25 -1.58 19.12 -12.75
C ILE A 25 -2.47 18.92 -11.52
N PRO A 26 -3.17 19.96 -11.05
CA PRO A 26 -4.14 19.81 -9.98
C PRO A 26 -5.17 18.75 -10.35
N ASN A 27 -5.50 17.86 -9.40
CA ASN A 27 -6.48 16.79 -9.58
C ASN A 27 -6.12 15.72 -10.62
N ALA A 28 -4.88 15.69 -11.10
CA ALA A 28 -4.36 14.58 -11.88
C ALA A 28 -3.68 13.53 -11.00
N ILE A 29 -3.48 12.36 -11.59
CA ILE A 29 -2.74 11.27 -10.97
C ILE A 29 -1.29 11.41 -11.39
N ASN A 30 -0.44 11.74 -10.44
CA ASN A 30 1.00 11.81 -10.68
C ASN A 30 1.62 10.46 -10.33
N ARG A 31 2.05 9.73 -11.36
CA ARG A 31 2.63 8.39 -11.25
C ARG A 31 3.98 8.36 -11.95
N MET A 32 4.98 7.77 -11.31
CA MET A 32 6.24 7.39 -11.94
C MET A 32 6.27 5.89 -12.16
N ILE A 33 6.57 5.45 -13.37
CA ILE A 33 6.94 4.06 -13.64
C ILE A 33 8.46 3.98 -13.62
N LEU A 34 9.02 3.11 -12.79
CA LEU A 34 10.47 2.93 -12.63
C LEU A 34 10.87 1.57 -13.19
N LEU A 35 11.44 1.54 -14.39
CA LEU A 35 11.84 0.30 -15.07
C LEU A 35 13.35 0.05 -14.92
N THR A 36 13.75 -1.16 -14.54
CA THR A 36 15.16 -1.58 -14.49
C THR A 36 15.31 -3.06 -14.84
N ASP A 37 16.42 -3.42 -15.47
CA ASP A 37 16.88 -4.80 -15.67
C ASP A 37 18.12 -5.15 -14.81
N GLY A 38 18.56 -4.18 -13.98
CA GLY A 38 19.80 -4.24 -13.23
C GLY A 38 19.68 -3.76 -11.78
N VAL A 39 20.71 -4.03 -10.98
CA VAL A 39 20.90 -3.45 -9.64
C VAL A 39 21.53 -2.07 -9.70
N THR A 40 21.19 -1.21 -8.75
CA THR A 40 21.82 0.10 -8.59
C THR A 40 23.05 0.01 -7.67
N TYR A 41 24.08 0.82 -7.91
CA TYR A 41 25.33 0.77 -7.14
C TYR A 41 25.54 2.02 -6.28
N GLY A 42 25.56 1.84 -4.95
CA GLY A 42 25.97 2.87 -4.00
C GLY A 42 24.95 3.96 -3.68
N ASP A 43 23.73 3.89 -4.21
CA ASP A 43 22.70 4.92 -4.07
C ASP A 43 21.32 4.40 -3.61
N SER A 44 21.24 3.16 -3.09
CA SER A 44 19.97 2.56 -2.61
C SER A 44 19.28 3.40 -1.52
N GLU A 45 20.04 3.95 -0.56
CA GLU A 45 19.49 4.87 0.45
C GLU A 45 18.93 6.16 -0.15
N ARG A 46 19.58 6.65 -1.21
CA ARG A 46 19.11 7.84 -1.92
C ARG A 46 17.79 7.54 -2.63
N CYS A 47 17.66 6.36 -3.24
CA CYS A 47 16.41 5.90 -3.85
C CYS A 47 15.27 5.81 -2.82
N ARG A 48 15.53 5.25 -1.63
CA ARG A 48 14.56 5.23 -0.51
C ARG A 48 14.14 6.64 -0.07
N GLN A 49 15.08 7.59 0.00
CA GLN A 49 14.75 8.97 0.31
C GLN A 49 13.90 9.61 -0.79
N LEU A 50 14.23 9.39 -2.07
CA LEU A 50 13.47 9.92 -3.20
C LEU A 50 12.04 9.36 -3.24
N ALA A 51 11.83 8.10 -2.84
CA ALA A 51 10.49 7.52 -2.70
C ALA A 51 9.66 8.27 -1.64
N ARG A 52 10.25 8.59 -0.48
CA ARG A 52 9.60 9.42 0.55
C ARG A 52 9.30 10.83 0.05
N ASP A 53 10.24 11.45 -0.67
CA ASP A 53 10.07 12.78 -1.25
C ASP A 53 8.99 12.78 -2.35
N ALA A 54 8.86 11.69 -3.11
CA ALA A 54 7.81 11.49 -4.11
C ALA A 54 6.44 11.44 -3.42
N ARG A 55 6.31 10.63 -2.37
CA ARG A 55 5.09 10.56 -1.55
C ARG A 55 4.69 11.92 -0.99
N ALA A 56 5.63 12.67 -0.42
CA ALA A 56 5.38 14.00 0.11
C ALA A 56 4.88 14.99 -0.97
N ALA A 57 5.25 14.75 -2.24
CA ALA A 57 4.77 15.50 -3.40
C ALA A 57 3.49 14.90 -4.04
N GLY A 58 2.88 13.88 -3.45
CA GLY A 58 1.70 13.20 -4.01
C GLY A 58 2.01 12.40 -5.29
N ILE A 59 3.22 11.88 -5.42
CA ILE A 59 3.68 11.08 -6.56
C ILE A 59 3.90 9.63 -6.10
N SER A 60 3.14 8.71 -6.69
CA SER A 60 3.26 7.27 -6.46
C SER A 60 4.26 6.66 -7.46
N ILE A 61 5.12 5.74 -7.01
CA ILE A 61 6.12 5.07 -7.85
C ILE A 61 5.71 3.60 -8.03
N TYR A 62 5.74 3.12 -9.27
CA TYR A 62 5.41 1.74 -9.68
C TYR A 62 6.66 1.13 -10.31
N PRO A 63 7.43 0.35 -9.54
CA PRO A 63 8.64 -0.29 -10.03
C PRO A 63 8.32 -1.48 -10.93
N LEU A 64 9.10 -1.65 -11.99
CA LEU A 64 9.04 -2.76 -12.93
C LEU A 64 10.44 -3.35 -13.08
N GLY A 65 10.60 -4.64 -12.79
CA GLY A 65 11.86 -5.37 -12.91
C GLY A 65 11.86 -6.27 -14.14
N ILE A 66 12.82 -6.13 -15.05
CA ILE A 66 12.97 -7.02 -16.22
C ILE A 66 14.04 -8.07 -15.93
N GLY A 67 13.72 -9.34 -16.23
CA GLY A 67 14.68 -10.44 -16.02
C GLY A 67 14.96 -10.69 -14.53
N GLN A 68 16.12 -11.24 -14.19
CA GLN A 68 16.40 -11.70 -12.81
C GLN A 68 17.43 -10.84 -12.07
N ASP A 69 18.03 -9.85 -12.73
CA ASP A 69 19.25 -9.20 -12.25
C ASP A 69 18.99 -7.82 -11.59
N TRP A 70 17.87 -7.68 -10.87
CA TRP A 70 17.48 -6.47 -10.15
C TRP A 70 17.24 -6.73 -8.67
N ASP A 71 17.32 -5.67 -7.86
CA ASP A 71 17.14 -5.74 -6.40
C ASP A 71 15.64 -5.63 -6.06
N GLU A 72 14.98 -6.79 -5.91
CA GLU A 72 13.55 -6.88 -5.59
C GLU A 72 13.19 -6.17 -4.29
N SER A 73 13.99 -6.38 -3.25
CA SER A 73 13.76 -5.75 -1.95
C SER A 73 13.84 -4.23 -2.02
N LEU A 74 14.80 -3.68 -2.77
CA LEU A 74 14.88 -2.24 -2.98
C LEU A 74 13.68 -1.69 -3.74
N LEU A 75 13.29 -2.34 -4.85
CA LEU A 75 12.18 -1.86 -5.66
C LEU A 75 10.85 -1.92 -4.89
N ASP A 76 10.56 -3.03 -4.20
CA ASP A 76 9.39 -3.15 -3.33
C ASP A 76 9.35 -2.02 -2.31
N THR A 77 10.48 -1.77 -1.63
CA THR A 77 10.60 -0.68 -0.66
C THR A 77 10.32 0.69 -1.29
N ILE A 78 10.82 0.95 -2.50
CA ILE A 78 10.58 2.21 -3.24
C ILE A 78 9.08 2.37 -3.54
N GLY A 79 8.46 1.32 -4.07
CA GLY A 79 7.03 1.30 -4.37
C GLY A 79 6.19 1.60 -3.14
N GLU A 80 6.40 0.85 -2.06
CA GLU A 80 5.69 1.00 -0.79
C GLU A 80 5.90 2.37 -0.14
N MET A 81 7.15 2.84 -0.04
CA MET A 81 7.47 4.14 0.58
C MET A 81 6.87 5.32 -0.19
N SER A 82 6.71 5.18 -1.51
CA SER A 82 6.07 6.20 -2.34
C SER A 82 4.54 6.22 -2.25
N GLY A 83 3.92 5.17 -1.68
CA GLY A 83 2.48 4.95 -1.71
C GLY A 83 1.96 4.30 -3.01
N GLY A 84 2.86 3.77 -3.84
CA GLY A 84 2.54 2.92 -4.97
C GLY A 84 2.41 1.45 -4.58
N MET A 85 2.80 0.56 -5.49
CA MET A 85 2.74 -0.90 -5.31
C MET A 85 4.14 -1.51 -5.31
N PRO A 86 4.31 -2.74 -4.75
CA PRO A 86 5.53 -3.53 -4.92
C PRO A 86 5.92 -3.70 -6.39
N ALA A 87 7.16 -4.12 -6.62
CA ALA A 87 7.71 -4.30 -7.95
C ALA A 87 6.95 -5.36 -8.74
N GLU A 88 6.63 -5.05 -10.00
CA GLU A 88 6.09 -6.05 -10.91
C GLU A 88 7.22 -6.67 -11.75
N PHE A 89 7.28 -8.01 -11.74
CA PHE A 89 8.29 -8.76 -12.47
C PHE A 89 7.87 -9.04 -13.92
N ILE A 90 8.65 -8.49 -14.85
CA ILE A 90 8.56 -8.74 -16.29
C ILE A 90 9.51 -9.88 -16.66
N ARG A 91 8.95 -11.07 -16.84
CA ARG A 91 9.70 -12.29 -17.18
C ARG A 91 10.43 -12.20 -18.51
N ASN A 92 9.75 -11.72 -19.55
CA ASN A 92 10.31 -11.58 -20.88
C ASN A 92 10.29 -10.11 -21.28
N PRO A 93 11.41 -9.52 -21.74
CA PRO A 93 11.44 -8.13 -22.21
C PRO A 93 10.36 -7.80 -23.26
N ALA A 94 9.91 -8.79 -24.05
CA ALA A 94 8.82 -8.62 -25.01
C ALA A 94 7.47 -8.25 -24.35
N ASP A 95 7.27 -8.58 -23.08
CA ASP A 95 6.05 -8.30 -22.32
C ASP A 95 6.05 -6.88 -21.72
N ALA A 96 7.18 -6.16 -21.77
CA ALA A 96 7.33 -4.87 -21.10
C ALA A 96 6.33 -3.81 -21.60
N MET A 97 6.00 -3.82 -22.89
CA MET A 97 4.99 -2.89 -23.43
C MET A 97 3.60 -3.20 -22.88
N THR A 98 3.22 -4.48 -22.83
CA THR A 98 1.93 -4.91 -22.28
C THR A 98 1.79 -4.51 -20.81
N VAL A 99 2.84 -4.74 -20.01
CA VAL A 99 2.86 -4.36 -18.59
C VAL A 99 2.79 -2.83 -18.45
N PHE A 100 3.53 -2.08 -19.26
CA PHE A 100 3.44 -0.63 -19.27
C PHE A 100 2.02 -0.13 -19.60
N GLU A 101 1.37 -0.71 -20.62
CA GLU A 101 -0.01 -0.39 -20.97
C GLU A 101 -0.98 -0.69 -19.82
N GLN A 102 -0.80 -1.82 -19.12
CA GLN A 102 -1.59 -2.17 -17.94
C GLN A 102 -1.39 -1.14 -16.81
N GLN A 103 -0.15 -0.73 -16.55
CA GLN A 103 0.14 0.32 -15.56
C GLN A 103 -0.47 1.66 -15.93
N PHE A 104 -0.55 1.99 -17.22
CA PHE A 104 -1.25 3.19 -17.69
C PHE A 104 -2.77 3.09 -17.48
N GLN A 105 -3.39 1.96 -17.82
CA GLN A 105 -4.83 1.74 -17.59
C GLN A 105 -5.19 1.74 -16.10
N SER A 106 -4.38 1.10 -15.27
CA SER A 106 -4.50 1.15 -13.80
C SER A 106 -4.47 2.58 -13.28
N ALA A 107 -3.58 3.43 -13.83
CA ALA A 107 -3.53 4.83 -13.45
C ALA A 107 -4.85 5.54 -13.77
N VAL A 108 -5.44 5.30 -14.94
CA VAL A 108 -6.75 5.88 -15.30
C VAL A 108 -7.88 5.37 -14.38
N ALA A 109 -7.76 4.16 -13.83
CA ALA A 109 -8.77 3.53 -12.99
C ALA A 109 -8.75 3.98 -11.50
N VAL A 110 -7.76 4.78 -11.07
CA VAL A 110 -7.68 5.24 -9.68
C VAL A 110 -8.88 6.11 -9.33
N ALA A 111 -9.66 5.65 -8.35
CA ALA A 111 -10.85 6.34 -7.86
C ALA A 111 -10.53 7.28 -6.69
N VAL A 112 -9.64 6.84 -5.80
CA VAL A 112 -9.26 7.59 -4.59
C VAL A 112 -7.76 7.50 -4.33
N ARG A 113 -7.21 8.54 -3.70
CA ARG A 113 -5.76 8.69 -3.48
C ARG A 113 -5.42 8.91 -2.01
N ASN A 114 -4.14 8.75 -1.68
CA ASN A 114 -3.59 8.98 -0.34
C ASN A 114 -4.37 8.22 0.75
N THR A 115 -4.84 7.03 0.41
CA THR A 115 -5.76 6.28 1.26
C THR A 115 -5.03 5.74 2.49
N THR A 116 -5.54 6.08 3.67
CA THR A 116 -5.05 5.56 4.96
C THR A 116 -6.19 4.86 5.68
N LEU A 117 -5.98 3.61 6.09
CA LEU A 117 -6.83 2.89 7.02
C LEU A 117 -6.30 3.08 8.44
N THR A 118 -7.15 3.60 9.32
CA THR A 118 -6.87 3.74 10.75
C THR A 118 -7.86 2.91 11.55
N LEU A 119 -7.37 1.94 12.34
CA LEU A 119 -8.18 1.29 13.38
C LEU A 119 -7.86 1.93 14.72
N ARG A 120 -8.87 2.49 15.40
CA ARG A 120 -8.75 2.98 16.77
C ARG A 120 -9.25 1.91 17.73
N LEU A 121 -8.43 1.55 18.71
CA LEU A 121 -8.69 0.45 19.63
C LEU A 121 -9.04 1.00 21.04
N PRO A 122 -10.11 0.51 21.68
CA PRO A 122 -10.42 0.82 23.06
C PRO A 122 -9.42 0.13 24.00
N GLU A 123 -9.47 0.50 25.28
CA GLU A 123 -8.69 -0.18 26.31
C GLU A 123 -9.05 -1.68 26.38
N GLY A 124 -8.03 -2.49 26.63
CA GLY A 124 -8.12 -3.96 26.64
C GLY A 124 -8.26 -4.59 25.26
N VAL A 125 -7.95 -3.87 24.18
CA VAL A 125 -7.79 -4.44 22.83
C VAL A 125 -6.42 -4.06 22.29
N LYS A 126 -5.61 -5.05 21.92
CA LYS A 126 -4.24 -4.85 21.43
C LYS A 126 -4.09 -5.45 20.04
N PRO A 127 -3.43 -4.78 19.10
CA PRO A 127 -3.13 -5.36 17.81
C PRO A 127 -1.93 -6.31 17.91
N LYS A 128 -1.96 -7.38 17.13
CA LYS A 128 -0.86 -8.37 17.07
C LYS A 128 -0.23 -8.45 15.69
N LYS A 129 -1.05 -8.38 14.64
CA LYS A 129 -0.60 -8.49 13.25
C LYS A 129 -1.52 -7.74 12.31
N ALA A 130 -0.99 -7.20 11.21
CA ALA A 130 -1.76 -6.66 10.10
C ALA A 130 -1.16 -7.13 8.78
N VAL A 131 -1.99 -7.65 7.88
CA VAL A 131 -1.59 -8.24 6.59
C VAL A 131 -2.52 -7.72 5.50
N LYS A 132 -1.97 -7.32 4.36
CA LYS A 132 -2.73 -7.15 3.13
C LYS A 132 -2.99 -8.52 2.55
N VAL A 133 -4.24 -8.84 2.27
CA VAL A 133 -4.63 -10.16 1.72
C VAL A 133 -5.13 -10.06 0.27
N LEU A 134 -5.52 -8.85 -0.17
CA LEU A 134 -5.83 -8.55 -1.56
C LEU A 134 -5.32 -7.16 -1.95
N PRO A 135 -4.93 -6.94 -3.22
CA PRO A 135 -4.84 -7.97 -4.28
C PRO A 135 -3.58 -8.83 -4.19
N ILE A 136 -2.52 -8.31 -3.58
CA ILE A 136 -1.25 -8.99 -3.36
C ILE A 136 -1.06 -9.15 -1.85
N ILE A 137 -0.64 -10.35 -1.44
CA ILE A 137 -0.38 -10.64 -0.02
C ILE A 137 0.91 -9.94 0.40
N SER A 138 0.83 -9.08 1.41
CA SER A 138 2.01 -8.45 2.01
C SER A 138 1.82 -8.23 3.51
N ASP A 139 2.89 -8.43 4.29
CA ASP A 139 2.87 -8.15 5.73
C ASP A 139 3.25 -6.68 5.96
N PHE A 140 2.43 -5.94 6.71
CA PHE A 140 2.70 -4.53 6.98
C PHE A 140 3.78 -4.31 8.06
N GLY A 141 4.21 -5.38 8.74
CA GLY A 141 5.20 -5.32 9.81
C GLY A 141 4.67 -4.72 11.12
N GLN A 142 5.56 -4.56 12.09
CA GLN A 142 5.19 -4.07 13.43
C GLN A 142 5.07 -2.54 13.52
N SER A 143 5.65 -1.80 12.57
CA SER A 143 5.67 -0.32 12.59
C SER A 143 4.29 0.30 12.40
N VAL A 144 3.34 -0.42 11.78
CA VAL A 144 1.94 0.02 11.63
C VAL A 144 1.11 -0.20 12.89
N LEU A 145 1.64 -0.91 13.90
CA LEU A 145 0.95 -1.29 15.11
C LEU A 145 1.38 -0.41 16.28
N SER A 146 0.41 0.08 17.05
CA SER A 146 0.61 0.76 18.32
C SER A 146 -0.43 0.30 19.33
N ASP A 147 -0.20 0.52 20.63
CA ASP A 147 -1.07 0.01 21.71
C ASP A 147 -2.56 0.28 21.51
N ARG A 148 -2.93 1.40 20.89
CA ARG A 148 -4.32 1.83 20.72
C ARG A 148 -4.72 2.12 19.28
N GLN A 149 -3.84 1.84 18.32
CA GLN A 149 -4.10 2.19 16.93
C GLN A 149 -3.33 1.29 15.96
N VAL A 150 -3.97 0.97 14.84
CA VAL A 150 -3.30 0.41 13.66
C VAL A 150 -3.44 1.42 12.53
N ILE A 151 -2.33 1.83 11.91
CA ILE A 151 -2.33 2.81 10.81
C ILE A 151 -1.67 2.20 9.59
N ILE A 152 -2.46 1.95 8.55
CA ILE A 152 -2.02 1.29 7.33
C ILE A 152 -2.19 2.25 6.17
N GLN A 153 -1.10 2.45 5.43
CA GLN A 153 -1.09 3.24 4.22
C GLN A 153 -1.45 2.34 3.04
N LEU A 154 -2.59 2.61 2.42
CA LEU A 154 -3.11 1.84 1.27
C LEU A 154 -2.79 2.51 -0.07
N GLY A 155 -2.46 3.80 -0.07
CA GLY A 155 -2.04 4.51 -1.28
C GLY A 155 -3.20 4.82 -2.22
N ASP A 156 -2.95 4.69 -3.52
CA ASP A 156 -3.95 4.87 -4.57
C ASP A 156 -4.84 3.62 -4.69
N LEU A 157 -6.17 3.79 -4.70
CA LEU A 157 -7.11 2.69 -4.88
C LEU A 157 -7.89 2.85 -6.19
N GLU A 158 -7.92 1.75 -6.94
CA GLU A 158 -8.66 1.65 -8.20
C GLU A 158 -10.13 1.29 -7.96
N LYS A 159 -11.02 1.82 -8.80
CA LYS A 159 -12.48 1.64 -8.65
C LYS A 159 -12.91 0.18 -8.58
N ASP A 160 -12.30 -0.67 -9.40
CA ASP A 160 -12.71 -2.05 -9.60
C ASP A 160 -11.69 -3.06 -9.03
N SER A 161 -10.76 -2.60 -8.18
CA SER A 161 -9.74 -3.43 -7.54
C SER A 161 -10.00 -3.56 -6.03
N ALA A 162 -10.57 -4.70 -5.63
CA ALA A 162 -10.87 -4.97 -4.23
C ALA A 162 -9.59 -4.97 -3.37
N GLN A 163 -9.62 -4.20 -2.28
CA GLN A 163 -8.56 -4.21 -1.26
C GLN A 163 -9.06 -4.94 -0.03
N SER A 164 -8.19 -5.71 0.61
CA SER A 164 -8.53 -6.36 1.88
C SER A 164 -7.32 -6.41 2.80
N VAL A 165 -7.58 -6.05 4.05
CA VAL A 165 -6.60 -6.05 5.14
C VAL A 165 -7.15 -6.94 6.24
N LEU A 166 -6.35 -7.90 6.68
CA LEU A 166 -6.61 -8.73 7.84
C LEU A 166 -5.83 -8.19 9.03
N VAL A 167 -6.51 -7.95 10.15
CA VAL A 167 -5.88 -7.51 11.41
C VAL A 167 -6.20 -8.49 12.52
N GLU A 168 -5.16 -9.01 13.16
CA GLU A 168 -5.27 -9.87 14.32
C GLU A 168 -5.26 -9.02 15.60
N LEU A 169 -6.28 -9.17 16.43
CA LEU A 169 -6.46 -8.43 17.69
C LEU A 169 -6.51 -9.40 18.87
N MET A 170 -5.83 -9.05 19.95
CA MET A 170 -5.98 -9.67 21.27
C MET A 170 -6.93 -8.81 22.11
N ILE A 171 -7.92 -9.46 22.71
CA ILE A 171 -8.94 -8.76 23.50
C ILE A 171 -8.96 -9.35 24.91
N ASP A 172 -8.87 -8.47 25.91
CA ASP A 172 -8.99 -8.86 27.31
C ASP A 172 -10.38 -9.46 27.58
N PRO A 173 -10.50 -10.43 28.52
CA PRO A 173 -11.79 -11.03 28.85
C PRO A 173 -12.86 -9.98 29.20
N ARG A 174 -14.07 -10.16 28.66
CA ARG A 174 -15.23 -9.29 28.90
C ARG A 174 -16.42 -10.12 29.37
N PRO A 175 -17.36 -9.53 30.14
CA PRO A 175 -18.64 -10.16 30.41
C PRO A 175 -19.43 -10.38 29.10
N ALA A 176 -20.43 -11.24 29.13
CA ALA A 176 -21.28 -11.46 27.97
C ALA A 176 -21.99 -10.15 27.54
N GLY A 177 -22.04 -9.90 26.23
CA GLY A 177 -22.63 -8.69 25.66
C GLY A 177 -21.97 -8.25 24.36
N LEU A 178 -22.56 -7.25 23.70
CA LEU A 178 -22.05 -6.65 22.48
C LEU A 178 -21.09 -5.49 22.81
N PHE A 179 -19.83 -5.61 22.40
CA PHE A 179 -18.82 -4.58 22.62
C PHE A 179 -18.21 -4.12 21.31
N ARG A 180 -17.99 -2.80 21.20
CA ARG A 180 -17.11 -2.27 20.15
C ARG A 180 -15.67 -2.59 20.50
N ILE A 181 -14.97 -3.27 19.60
CA ILE A 181 -13.56 -3.68 19.77
C ILE A 181 -12.61 -2.83 18.92
N ALA A 182 -13.12 -2.13 17.91
CA ALA A 182 -12.36 -1.14 17.15
C ALA A 182 -13.32 -0.16 16.46
N GLN A 183 -12.79 0.99 16.03
CA GLN A 183 -13.43 1.83 15.03
C GLN A 183 -12.47 1.95 13.84
N ALA A 184 -12.94 1.54 12.66
CA ALA A 184 -12.22 1.73 11.41
C ALA A 184 -12.54 3.11 10.84
N GLU A 185 -11.53 3.82 10.39
CA GLU A 185 -11.62 5.06 9.63
C GLU A 185 -10.79 4.89 8.36
N LEU A 186 -11.40 5.14 7.20
CA LEU A 186 -10.68 5.30 5.95
C LEU A 186 -10.63 6.80 5.63
N SER A 187 -9.43 7.35 5.44
CA SER A 187 -9.24 8.71 4.95
C SER A 187 -8.63 8.72 3.56
N TYR A 188 -9.14 9.53 2.65
CA TYR A 188 -8.71 9.53 1.24
C TYR A 188 -9.04 10.86 0.54
N ASP A 189 -8.45 11.05 -0.63
CA ASP A 189 -8.75 12.16 -1.54
C ASP A 189 -9.53 11.63 -2.75
N VAL A 190 -10.43 12.44 -3.31
CA VAL A 190 -11.21 12.13 -4.52
C VAL A 190 -10.85 13.13 -5.62
N PRO A 191 -9.85 12.82 -6.47
CA PRO A 191 -9.30 13.78 -7.44
C PRO A 191 -10.36 14.33 -8.41
N ILE A 192 -11.20 13.46 -8.97
CA ILE A 192 -12.23 13.85 -9.96
C ILE A 192 -13.27 14.83 -9.39
N ALA A 193 -13.48 14.81 -8.07
CA ALA A 193 -14.40 15.69 -7.36
C ALA A 193 -13.68 16.84 -6.65
N ASN A 194 -12.34 16.92 -6.72
CA ASN A 194 -11.52 17.89 -5.99
C ASN A 194 -11.79 17.89 -4.47
N LEU A 195 -12.02 16.70 -3.89
CA LEU A 195 -12.21 16.54 -2.45
C LEU A 195 -10.92 16.02 -1.81
N ILE A 196 -10.54 16.58 -0.67
CA ILE A 196 -9.30 16.26 0.04
C ILE A 196 -9.63 15.90 1.49
N GLY A 197 -9.08 14.79 1.97
CA GLY A 197 -9.23 14.35 3.35
C GLY A 197 -10.64 13.91 3.72
N GLU A 198 -11.38 13.37 2.74
CA GLU A 198 -12.66 12.71 2.99
C GLU A 198 -12.47 11.54 3.94
N ARG A 199 -13.49 11.26 4.76
CA ARG A 199 -13.42 10.21 5.78
C ARG A 199 -14.71 9.43 5.84
N VAL A 200 -14.58 8.11 5.94
CA VAL A 200 -15.68 7.21 6.30
C VAL A 200 -15.27 6.41 7.52
N ARG A 201 -16.23 6.15 8.42
CA ARG A 201 -16.01 5.42 9.67
C ARG A 201 -16.99 4.28 9.81
N ASP A 202 -16.54 3.20 10.41
CA ASP A 202 -17.40 2.09 10.82
C ASP A 202 -16.91 1.49 12.15
N ASP A 203 -17.85 1.01 12.96
CA ASP A 203 -17.55 0.41 14.26
C ASP A 203 -17.50 -1.12 14.14
N ILE A 204 -16.36 -1.71 14.54
CA ILE A 204 -16.20 -3.16 14.61
C ILE A 204 -16.68 -3.63 15.98
N LYS A 205 -17.74 -4.43 16.00
CA LYS A 205 -18.37 -4.94 17.23
C LYS A 205 -18.31 -6.46 17.28
N VAL A 206 -18.09 -7.00 18.48
CA VAL A 206 -18.06 -8.44 18.76
C VAL A 206 -18.98 -8.74 19.94
N THR A 207 -19.74 -9.81 19.81
CA THR A 207 -20.58 -10.35 20.89
C THR A 207 -19.77 -11.36 21.70
N PHE A 208 -19.59 -11.07 22.98
CA PHE A 208 -19.02 -11.99 23.96
C PHE A 208 -20.14 -12.84 24.54
N THR A 209 -19.92 -14.15 24.63
CA THR A 209 -20.92 -15.12 25.09
C THR A 209 -20.25 -16.24 25.87
N THR A 210 -20.97 -16.81 26.83
CA THR A 210 -20.56 -18.04 27.55
C THR A 210 -21.10 -19.30 26.88
N ASN A 211 -21.94 -19.16 25.85
CA ASN A 211 -22.48 -20.28 25.07
C ASN A 211 -21.42 -20.80 24.09
N ALA A 212 -20.90 -22.01 24.35
CA ALA A 212 -19.87 -22.63 23.53
C ALA A 212 -20.26 -22.80 22.05
N ASN A 213 -21.54 -23.02 21.75
CA ASN A 213 -22.00 -23.18 20.37
C ASN A 213 -21.95 -21.88 19.59
N GLU A 214 -22.26 -20.75 20.24
CA GLU A 214 -22.15 -19.42 19.63
C GLU A 214 -20.68 -19.01 19.48
N ALA A 215 -19.85 -19.28 20.50
CA ALA A 215 -18.42 -18.96 20.46
C ALA A 215 -17.64 -19.77 19.40
N ALA A 216 -18.12 -20.96 19.03
CA ALA A 216 -17.51 -21.79 18.00
C ALA A 216 -17.87 -21.35 16.56
N GLN A 217 -18.80 -20.40 16.39
CA GLN A 217 -19.14 -19.89 15.06
C GLN A 217 -17.99 -19.07 14.50
N VAL A 218 -17.53 -19.45 13.31
CA VAL A 218 -16.49 -18.73 12.58
C VAL A 218 -17.10 -17.93 11.43
N ASN A 219 -16.52 -16.77 11.15
CA ASN A 219 -16.86 -16.03 9.95
C ASN A 219 -16.13 -16.66 8.75
N PRO A 220 -16.83 -17.25 7.76
CA PRO A 220 -16.20 -17.95 6.65
C PRO A 220 -15.35 -17.01 5.78
N LEU A 221 -15.72 -15.73 5.67
CA LEU A 221 -14.93 -14.74 4.93
C LEU A 221 -13.57 -14.52 5.61
N VAL A 222 -13.54 -14.42 6.94
CA VAL A 222 -12.29 -14.25 7.69
C VAL A 222 -11.44 -15.51 7.64
N MET A 223 -12.07 -16.69 7.77
CA MET A 223 -11.39 -17.99 7.69
C MET A 223 -10.72 -18.24 6.33
N ASN A 224 -11.24 -17.69 5.23
CA ASN A 224 -10.62 -17.83 3.92
C ASN A 224 -9.26 -17.11 3.80
N PHE A 225 -8.95 -16.20 4.73
CA PHE A 225 -7.72 -15.41 4.73
C PHE A 225 -6.82 -15.66 5.96
N ALA A 226 -7.27 -16.46 6.93
CA ALA A 226 -6.61 -16.71 8.21
C ALA A 226 -5.71 -17.96 8.20
#